data_AF-A0A2W5XCN7-F1
#
_entry.id   AF-A0A2W5XCN7-F1
#
_cell.length_a   1.000
_cell.length_b   1.000
_cell.length_c   1.000
_cell.angle_alpha   90.00
_cell.angle_beta   90.00
_cell.angle_gamma   90.00
#
_symmetry.space_group_name_H-M   'P 1'
#
loop_
_entity.id
_entity.type
_entity.pdbx_description
1 polymer ?
#
loop_
_entity_poly.entity_id
_entity_poly.type
_entity_poly.pdbx_seq_one_letter_code
_entity_poly.pdbx_strand_id
1 'polypeptide(L)'
;MGGARDPLGAHRPGVRGCRHPARAARADQRRAAWCSPGAGAATSGTGRHRARDPWPVPGHAGCLRVAAAPALGTDRPLAVHRAPRHRGDAVSAGRLRGDLAVSPPGIRGAARVDLGLVVRRAEPRRRRWATGQVRPQSTRGGNAVTGHAVTSAVSEIDGLELVHRGKVRDTYTVDHDRLLMVASDRLSAFDVVFPQPIPDKGAVLNRLSAWWFERLASLGPTHFGSIRTADLPEPARRPELIGRSMLVRRAERIDAECIVRGYLAGSGWTDYLRAGVVGGHRLPPGLREADRLPEPIFTPSTKADIGHDETITRASLAEMVGGEVAAELEQRSIALYRAGAAIAEAVGLVLADTKFEFGWIDGRVAVIDEVLTPDSSRFWDAARYQPGTSPPSYDKQYVRDFVTAAGWNREPPAPELPDEVIAGTRDRYLQAYERLTGTAWRPAEGSA
;
A
#
# COMPACT_ATOMS: atom_id res chain seq x y z
N MET A 1 41.28 57.12 15.68
CA MET A 1 41.20 57.61 17.08
C MET A 1 40.05 56.82 17.71
N GLY A 2 40.25 55.72 18.44
CA GLY A 2 40.90 55.59 19.75
C GLY A 2 39.86 55.92 20.84
N GLY A 3 39.51 55.14 21.87
CA GLY A 3 39.89 53.83 22.44
C GLY A 3 38.86 53.56 23.57
N ALA A 4 38.39 52.32 23.78
CA ALA A 4 38.82 51.36 24.80
C ALA A 4 38.55 51.74 26.28
N ARG A 5 37.77 50.91 27.03
CA ARG A 5 38.23 50.02 28.14
C ARG A 5 37.15 49.69 29.20
N ASP A 6 37.08 48.39 29.56
CA ASP A 6 36.56 47.80 30.81
C ASP A 6 37.33 48.28 32.05
N PRO A 7 36.86 47.95 33.29
CA PRO A 7 37.48 46.81 33.99
C PRO A 7 36.56 45.95 34.90
N LEU A 8 37.10 44.76 35.19
CA LEU A 8 36.65 43.65 36.07
C LEU A 8 36.89 43.88 37.58
N GLY A 9 36.19 43.10 38.43
CA GLY A 9 36.61 42.69 39.80
C GLY A 9 35.44 42.65 40.82
N ALA A 10 34.79 41.52 41.12
CA ALA A 10 35.15 40.40 42.02
C ALA A 10 34.99 40.66 43.54
N HIS A 11 34.00 40.02 44.21
CA HIS A 11 34.18 39.12 45.38
C HIS A 11 32.83 38.62 46.00
N ARG A 12 32.84 37.34 46.39
CA ARG A 12 31.82 36.48 47.08
C ARG A 12 32.01 36.54 48.63
N PRO A 13 31.09 36.06 49.53
CA PRO A 13 31.04 34.61 49.91
C PRO A 13 29.75 34.02 50.56
N GLY A 14 29.75 32.66 50.72
CA GLY A 14 28.95 31.83 51.68
C GLY A 14 27.91 30.91 51.02
N VAL A 15 28.03 29.58 50.79
CA VAL A 15 28.53 28.34 51.47
C VAL A 15 27.47 27.58 52.29
N ARG A 16 27.17 26.33 51.85
CA ARG A 16 26.79 25.05 52.53
C ARG A 16 25.76 24.31 51.66
N GLY A 17 25.75 23.01 51.37
CA GLY A 17 26.57 21.82 51.67
C GLY A 17 25.84 20.61 51.03
N CYS A 18 26.48 19.86 50.14
CA CYS A 18 26.88 18.45 50.26
C CYS A 18 25.80 17.32 50.37
N ARG A 19 25.83 16.46 49.34
CA ARG A 19 25.94 14.97 49.33
C ARG A 19 24.68 14.06 49.24
N HIS A 20 24.82 13.10 48.32
CA HIS A 20 24.12 11.80 48.17
C HIS A 20 23.98 11.00 49.48
N PRO A 21 23.15 9.93 49.45
CA PRO A 21 23.76 8.62 49.56
C PRO A 21 23.20 7.57 48.58
N ALA A 22 24.03 6.54 48.38
CA ALA A 22 23.73 5.28 47.70
C ALA A 22 23.49 4.14 48.73
N ARG A 23 22.84 3.07 48.24
CA ARG A 23 22.87 1.65 48.69
C ARG A 23 22.27 1.22 50.04
N ALA A 24 21.38 0.21 49.98
CA ALA A 24 21.44 -1.13 50.63
C ALA A 24 20.00 -1.71 50.72
N ALA A 25 19.67 -2.81 50.02
CA ALA A 25 19.86 -4.22 50.38
C ALA A 25 18.97 -4.74 51.54
N ARG A 26 18.01 -5.63 51.21
CA ARG A 26 17.55 -6.88 51.88
C ARG A 26 16.24 -7.32 51.18
N ALA A 27 16.20 -8.44 50.46
CA ALA A 27 16.17 -9.84 50.90
C ALA A 27 14.83 -10.28 51.48
N ASP A 28 14.04 -10.99 50.67
CA ASP A 28 13.23 -12.15 51.08
C ASP A 28 13.01 -13.01 49.81
N GLN A 29 13.86 -14.01 49.53
CA GLN A 29 13.69 -15.41 49.93
C GLN A 29 12.23 -15.88 50.08
N ARG A 30 11.71 -16.58 49.07
CA ARG A 30 11.20 -17.96 49.23
C ARG A 30 10.96 -18.65 47.87
N ARG A 31 11.89 -19.56 47.61
CA ARG A 31 11.75 -20.95 47.13
C ARG A 31 10.93 -21.24 45.86
N ALA A 32 11.70 -21.74 44.90
CA ALA A 32 11.30 -22.66 43.84
C ALA A 32 10.46 -23.86 44.32
N ALA A 33 9.60 -24.35 43.43
CA ALA A 33 9.41 -25.77 43.21
C ALA A 33 8.85 -26.03 41.80
N TRP A 34 9.73 -26.50 40.91
CA TRP A 34 9.34 -27.40 39.83
C TRP A 34 8.86 -28.72 40.45
N CYS A 35 7.76 -29.28 39.96
CA CYS A 35 7.49 -30.72 39.93
C CYS A 35 6.26 -31.00 39.06
N SER A 36 6.46 -31.62 37.90
CA SER A 36 5.66 -32.78 37.45
C SER A 36 6.51 -34.03 37.73
N PRO A 37 6.02 -35.29 37.67
CA PRO A 37 4.69 -35.82 37.32
C PRO A 37 4.13 -36.82 38.37
N GLY A 38 2.93 -37.37 38.16
CA GLY A 38 2.44 -38.48 38.99
C GLY A 38 1.10 -39.04 38.55
N ALA A 39 1.15 -40.19 37.88
CA ALA A 39 0.02 -41.01 37.48
C ALA A 39 -0.71 -41.66 38.66
N GLY A 40 -1.96 -42.08 38.47
CA GLY A 40 -2.61 -43.06 39.34
C GLY A 40 -4.13 -43.16 39.26
N ALA A 41 -4.61 -44.14 38.49
CA ALA A 41 -5.80 -44.98 38.68
C ALA A 41 -7.18 -44.30 38.92
N ALA A 42 -8.11 -44.38 37.97
CA ALA A 42 -9.00 -45.51 37.67
C ALA A 42 -10.13 -45.73 38.69
N THR A 43 -11.37 -45.52 38.23
CA THR A 43 -12.62 -46.28 38.53
C THR A 43 -13.74 -45.64 37.69
N SER A 44 -14.08 -46.23 36.54
CA SER A 44 -15.27 -47.07 36.31
C SER A 44 -16.61 -46.34 36.53
N GLY A 45 -17.31 -46.04 35.43
CA GLY A 45 -18.68 -45.52 35.45
C GLY A 45 -19.27 -45.46 34.05
N THR A 46 -19.80 -46.60 33.61
CA THR A 46 -20.46 -46.85 32.33
C THR A 46 -21.67 -45.93 32.08
N GLY A 47 -21.79 -45.41 30.84
CA GLY A 47 -23.00 -44.74 30.37
C GLY A 47 -23.00 -44.57 28.86
N ARG A 48 -23.44 -45.60 28.13
CA ARG A 48 -23.79 -45.51 26.71
C ARG A 48 -24.96 -44.54 26.55
N HIS A 49 -24.92 -43.60 25.59
CA HIS A 49 -26.10 -43.23 24.79
C HIS A 49 -25.72 -42.47 23.50
N ARG A 50 -25.95 -43.17 22.37
CA ARG A 50 -26.48 -42.74 21.08
C ARG A 50 -25.85 -41.54 20.36
N ALA A 51 -25.17 -41.89 19.27
CA ALA A 51 -25.01 -41.07 18.07
C ALA A 51 -26.37 -40.50 17.59
N ARG A 52 -26.35 -39.25 17.14
CA ARG A 52 -27.41 -38.63 16.35
C ARG A 52 -26.82 -38.22 15.02
N ASP A 53 -27.36 -38.82 13.96
CA ASP A 53 -27.15 -38.45 12.57
C ASP A 53 -27.77 -37.07 12.25
N PRO A 54 -27.28 -36.38 11.20
CA PRO A 54 -27.80 -35.07 10.76
C PRO A 54 -29.08 -35.16 9.92
N TRP A 55 -29.95 -34.15 10.05
CA TRP A 55 -31.20 -33.94 9.29
C TRP A 55 -30.93 -33.41 7.85
N PRO A 56 -31.88 -33.53 6.89
CA PRO A 56 -31.60 -33.79 5.48
C PRO A 56 -31.66 -32.55 4.57
N VAL A 57 -31.09 -32.75 3.38
CA VAL A 57 -31.17 -31.91 2.18
C VAL A 57 -32.47 -32.19 1.42
N PRO A 58 -33.17 -31.19 0.84
CA PRO A 58 -34.16 -31.44 -0.21
C PRO A 58 -33.50 -31.36 -1.60
N GLY A 59 -33.76 -32.38 -2.42
CA GLY A 59 -33.41 -32.43 -3.83
C GLY A 59 -34.57 -32.08 -4.78
N HIS A 60 -34.24 -32.22 -6.08
CA HIS A 60 -35.01 -32.01 -7.30
C HIS A 60 -34.96 -30.59 -7.89
N ALA A 61 -34.81 -30.38 -9.20
CA ALA A 61 -34.41 -31.20 -10.35
C ALA A 61 -34.24 -30.22 -11.53
N GLY A 62 -33.33 -30.49 -12.47
CA GLY A 62 -33.19 -29.69 -13.69
C GLY A 62 -32.03 -30.15 -14.56
N CYS A 63 -32.25 -31.24 -15.30
CA CYS A 63 -31.32 -31.76 -16.29
C CYS A 63 -31.25 -30.87 -17.53
N LEU A 64 -30.03 -30.59 -18.00
CA LEU A 64 -29.71 -30.36 -19.42
C LEU A 64 -28.32 -30.94 -19.70
N ARG A 65 -28.28 -31.93 -20.58
CA ARG A 65 -27.07 -32.60 -21.11
C ARG A 65 -26.64 -31.96 -22.43
N VAL A 66 -25.42 -32.34 -22.85
CA VAL A 66 -24.78 -32.30 -24.19
C VAL A 66 -23.61 -31.29 -24.19
N ALA A 67 -22.36 -31.59 -24.56
CA ALA A 67 -21.65 -32.84 -24.91
C ALA A 67 -20.13 -32.63 -24.70
N ALA A 68 -19.41 -33.71 -24.39
CA ALA A 68 -17.95 -33.76 -24.33
C ALA A 68 -17.37 -34.33 -25.64
N ALA A 69 -16.24 -33.78 -26.10
CA ALA A 69 -15.47 -34.27 -27.24
C ALA A 69 -14.32 -35.21 -26.77
N PRO A 70 -13.88 -36.18 -27.59
CA PRO A 70 -13.14 -37.34 -27.11
C PRO A 70 -11.62 -37.14 -27.07
N ALA A 71 -10.99 -37.85 -26.14
CA ALA A 71 -9.56 -38.10 -26.07
C ALA A 71 -9.16 -39.18 -27.08
N LEU A 72 -8.02 -38.98 -27.77
CA LEU A 72 -7.31 -40.01 -28.50
C LEU A 72 -6.01 -40.31 -27.76
N GLY A 73 -5.93 -41.51 -27.21
CA GLY A 73 -4.67 -42.13 -26.80
C GLY A 73 -4.15 -43.04 -27.91
N THR A 74 -2.84 -43.12 -28.04
CA THR A 74 -2.15 -44.29 -28.60
C THR A 74 -0.88 -44.54 -27.80
N ASP A 75 -0.79 -45.78 -27.32
CA ASP A 75 0.29 -46.41 -26.57
C ASP A 75 1.53 -46.74 -27.43
N ARG A 76 2.65 -46.97 -26.70
CA ARG A 76 3.78 -47.92 -26.94
C ARG A 76 5.06 -47.47 -27.72
N PRO A 77 6.24 -48.07 -27.46
CA PRO A 77 7.06 -47.92 -26.23
C PRO A 77 8.58 -47.67 -26.49
N LEU A 78 9.31 -47.49 -25.38
CA LEU A 78 10.77 -47.37 -25.15
C LEU A 78 11.75 -48.10 -26.09
N ALA A 79 12.87 -47.42 -26.42
CA ALA A 79 14.17 -48.05 -26.69
C ALA A 79 15.32 -47.26 -26.04
N VAL A 80 16.07 -47.97 -25.20
CA VAL A 80 17.29 -47.57 -24.50
C VAL A 80 18.47 -47.79 -25.44
N HIS A 81 19.37 -46.81 -25.60
CA HIS A 81 20.71 -47.09 -26.12
C HIS A 81 21.81 -46.43 -25.28
N ARG A 82 22.73 -47.32 -24.88
CA ARG A 82 23.95 -47.10 -24.10
C ARG A 82 25.02 -46.35 -24.91
N ALA A 83 25.84 -45.62 -24.17
CA ALA A 83 27.11 -45.03 -24.59
C ALA A 83 28.18 -46.06 -25.00
N PRO A 84 29.21 -45.64 -25.75
CA PRO A 84 30.53 -46.25 -25.70
C PRO A 84 31.54 -45.34 -24.96
N ARG A 85 32.36 -45.98 -24.14
CA ARG A 85 33.62 -45.45 -23.59
C ARG A 85 34.75 -45.79 -24.57
N HIS A 86 35.72 -44.90 -24.74
CA HIS A 86 37.09 -45.28 -25.05
C HIS A 86 38.10 -44.35 -24.34
N ARG A 87 39.06 -45.00 -23.66
CA ARG A 87 40.38 -44.51 -23.23
C ARG A 87 41.19 -44.15 -24.49
N GLY A 88 42.25 -43.34 -24.51
CA GLY A 88 43.12 -42.70 -23.53
C GLY A 88 44.33 -42.18 -24.32
N ASP A 89 45.10 -41.24 -23.74
CA ASP A 89 46.56 -41.09 -23.85
C ASP A 89 47.00 -39.61 -23.78
N ALA A 90 48.12 -39.45 -23.08
CA ALA A 90 48.73 -38.21 -22.67
C ALA A 90 49.76 -37.69 -23.70
N VAL A 91 50.21 -36.45 -23.45
CA VAL A 91 51.62 -35.99 -23.31
C VAL A 91 51.87 -34.63 -24.02
N SER A 92 52.50 -33.73 -23.26
CA SER A 92 53.42 -32.62 -23.62
C SER A 92 52.91 -31.26 -24.16
N ALA A 93 53.01 -30.28 -23.26
CA ALA A 93 53.71 -28.99 -23.35
C ALA A 93 54.01 -28.34 -24.72
N GLY A 94 53.55 -27.09 -24.87
CA GLY A 94 54.08 -26.11 -25.81
C GLY A 94 53.46 -24.73 -25.59
N ARG A 95 54.22 -23.79 -24.99
CA ARG A 95 53.91 -22.35 -25.00
C ARG A 95 53.88 -21.86 -26.45
N LEU A 96 52.92 -20.99 -26.80
CA LEU A 96 53.15 -19.84 -27.68
C LEU A 96 52.02 -18.80 -27.46
N ARG A 97 52.43 -17.53 -27.44
CA ARG A 97 51.59 -16.32 -27.36
C ARG A 97 50.82 -16.12 -28.67
N GLY A 98 49.65 -15.49 -28.60
CA GLY A 98 48.98 -14.94 -29.78
C GLY A 98 47.54 -14.54 -29.48
N ASP A 99 47.33 -13.24 -29.28
CA ASP A 99 46.02 -12.60 -29.16
C ASP A 99 45.15 -12.84 -30.39
N LEU A 100 43.97 -13.45 -30.21
CA LEU A 100 42.84 -13.29 -31.12
C LEU A 100 41.53 -13.31 -30.33
N ALA A 101 40.80 -12.21 -30.44
CA ALA A 101 39.46 -12.03 -29.90
C ALA A 101 38.48 -13.04 -30.52
N VAL A 102 37.79 -13.80 -29.67
CA VAL A 102 36.64 -14.62 -30.04
C VAL A 102 35.54 -14.39 -29.01
N SER A 103 34.42 -13.84 -29.47
CA SER A 103 33.19 -13.67 -28.69
C SER A 103 32.59 -15.03 -28.31
N PRO A 104 32.06 -15.22 -27.08
CA PRO A 104 31.38 -16.45 -26.73
C PRO A 104 29.93 -16.48 -27.27
N PRO A 105 29.40 -17.67 -27.60
CA PRO A 105 28.06 -17.86 -28.15
C PRO A 105 26.97 -17.74 -27.08
N GLY A 106 25.81 -17.24 -27.51
CA GLY A 106 24.64 -17.02 -26.67
C GLY A 106 24.02 -18.31 -26.13
N ILE A 107 23.69 -18.29 -24.84
CA ILE A 107 22.87 -19.29 -24.18
C ILE A 107 21.40 -18.94 -24.47
N ARG A 108 20.72 -19.84 -25.21
CA ARG A 108 19.25 -19.87 -25.32
C ARG A 108 18.70 -20.75 -24.21
N GLY A 109 17.68 -20.27 -23.50
CA GLY A 109 16.80 -21.14 -22.69
C GLY A 109 16.35 -20.54 -21.37
N ALA A 110 15.45 -19.56 -21.39
CA ALA A 110 14.57 -19.29 -20.26
C ALA A 110 13.15 -19.16 -20.82
N ALA A 111 12.28 -20.07 -20.40
CA ALA A 111 10.89 -20.12 -20.79
C ALA A 111 10.18 -18.84 -20.31
N ARG A 112 9.64 -18.07 -21.26
CA ARG A 112 8.64 -17.03 -20.97
C ARG A 112 7.30 -17.73 -20.74
N VAL A 113 6.71 -17.49 -19.58
CA VAL A 113 5.28 -17.71 -19.37
C VAL A 113 4.57 -16.51 -19.99
N ASP A 114 3.88 -16.75 -21.09
CA ASP A 114 3.13 -15.74 -21.83
C ASP A 114 1.74 -15.60 -21.18
N LEU A 115 1.55 -14.57 -20.35
CA LEU A 115 0.22 -14.14 -19.91
C LEU A 115 -0.37 -13.29 -21.04
N GLY A 116 -1.05 -13.95 -21.98
CA GLY A 116 -1.70 -13.32 -23.12
C GLY A 116 -2.81 -12.36 -22.68
N LEU A 117 -2.44 -11.09 -22.44
CA LEU A 117 -3.38 -9.99 -22.32
C LEU A 117 -3.44 -9.24 -23.65
N VAL A 118 -4.53 -9.44 -24.40
CA VAL A 118 -4.78 -8.70 -25.64
C VAL A 118 -5.26 -7.29 -25.30
N VAL A 119 -4.33 -6.34 -25.22
CA VAL A 119 -4.64 -4.91 -25.16
C VAL A 119 -4.77 -4.38 -26.59
N ARG A 120 -5.99 -4.01 -27.01
CA ARG A 120 -6.21 -3.31 -28.28
C ARG A 120 -5.63 -1.89 -28.17
N ARG A 121 -4.59 -1.59 -28.97
CA ARG A 121 -4.03 -0.24 -29.12
C ARG A 121 -5.09 0.70 -29.72
N ALA A 122 -5.45 1.76 -28.98
CA ALA A 122 -6.11 2.92 -29.53
C ALA A 122 -5.06 3.92 -30.05
N GLU A 123 -5.24 4.43 -31.26
CA GLU A 123 -4.33 5.40 -31.88
C GLU A 123 -4.41 6.78 -31.19
N PRO A 124 -3.28 7.50 -31.05
CA PRO A 124 -3.27 8.80 -30.40
C PRO A 124 -3.73 9.90 -31.35
N ARG A 125 -4.93 10.47 -31.11
CA ARG A 125 -5.34 11.75 -31.70
C ARG A 125 -4.56 12.89 -31.03
N ARG A 126 -3.55 13.41 -31.73
CA ARG A 126 -2.81 14.62 -31.32
C ARG A 126 -3.75 15.83 -31.34
N ARG A 127 -4.06 16.41 -30.17
CA ARG A 127 -4.55 17.78 -30.06
C ARG A 127 -3.38 18.68 -29.64
N ARG A 128 -3.03 19.62 -30.52
CA ARG A 128 -2.03 20.66 -30.28
C ARG A 128 -2.71 21.79 -29.51
N TRP A 129 -2.21 22.15 -28.33
CA TRP A 129 -2.70 23.31 -27.59
C TRP A 129 -1.64 24.41 -27.60
N ALA A 130 -2.07 25.59 -28.06
CA ALA A 130 -1.27 26.79 -28.14
C ALA A 130 -1.18 27.45 -26.76
N THR A 131 0.02 27.86 -26.38
CA THR A 131 0.30 28.75 -25.25
C THR A 131 -0.21 30.15 -25.59
N GLY A 132 -1.28 30.61 -24.94
CA GLY A 132 -1.81 31.97 -25.08
C GLY A 132 -1.90 32.66 -23.73
N GLN A 133 -1.14 33.75 -23.58
CA GLN A 133 -1.23 34.69 -22.46
C GLN A 133 -2.64 35.30 -22.39
N VAL A 134 -3.26 35.30 -21.21
CA VAL A 134 -4.55 35.96 -20.97
C VAL A 134 -4.29 37.31 -20.29
N ARG A 135 -4.74 38.39 -20.95
CA ARG A 135 -4.97 39.71 -20.33
C ARG A 135 -6.44 39.81 -19.90
N PRO A 136 -6.77 40.54 -18.81
CA PRO A 136 -8.12 40.54 -18.28
C PRO A 136 -9.02 41.52 -19.04
N GLN A 137 -10.24 41.08 -19.37
CA GLN A 137 -11.34 41.97 -19.70
C GLN A 137 -12.50 41.69 -18.76
N SER A 138 -13.00 42.78 -18.16
CA SER A 138 -14.15 42.81 -17.29
C SER A 138 -15.44 42.59 -18.08
N THR A 139 -16.32 41.74 -17.56
CA THR A 139 -17.76 41.85 -17.80
C THR A 139 -18.52 41.44 -16.53
N ARG A 140 -19.43 42.33 -16.12
CA ARG A 140 -20.48 42.08 -15.13
C ARG A 140 -21.60 41.26 -15.78
N GLY A 141 -22.20 40.34 -15.04
CA GLY A 141 -23.45 39.69 -15.42
C GLY A 141 -23.65 38.40 -14.63
N GLY A 142 -24.50 38.44 -13.62
CA GLY A 142 -24.76 37.31 -12.72
C GLY A 142 -25.54 36.17 -13.38
N ASN A 143 -25.38 34.97 -12.82
CA ASN A 143 -26.50 34.17 -12.31
C ASN A 143 -25.99 32.92 -11.58
N ALA A 144 -26.69 32.62 -10.48
CA ALA A 144 -26.89 31.32 -9.86
C ALA A 144 -25.63 30.49 -9.56
N VAL A 145 -25.07 30.71 -8.36
CA VAL A 145 -24.31 29.69 -7.64
C VAL A 145 -25.30 28.59 -7.27
N THR A 146 -25.34 27.50 -8.04
CA THR A 146 -25.91 26.24 -7.57
C THR A 146 -25.05 25.76 -6.40
N GLY A 147 -25.60 25.84 -5.20
CA GLY A 147 -24.96 25.39 -3.98
C GLY A 147 -24.53 23.94 -4.14
N HIS A 148 -23.22 23.71 -4.20
CA HIS A 148 -22.67 22.38 -4.05
C HIS A 148 -22.83 22.04 -2.58
N ALA A 149 -23.65 21.03 -2.27
CA ALA A 149 -23.73 20.51 -0.91
C ALA A 149 -22.35 19.92 -0.57
N VAL A 150 -21.60 20.67 0.23
CA VAL A 150 -20.32 20.25 0.78
C VAL A 150 -20.59 19.05 1.70
N THR A 151 -20.43 17.82 1.21
CA THR A 151 -20.48 16.62 2.05
C THR A 151 -19.19 16.50 2.87
N SER A 152 -19.03 17.41 3.85
CA SER A 152 -17.91 17.43 4.80
C SER A 152 -18.05 16.39 5.93
N ALA A 153 -19.20 15.74 6.07
CA ALA A 153 -19.40 14.65 7.02
C ALA A 153 -20.20 13.54 6.36
N VAL A 154 -19.60 12.36 6.20
CA VAL A 154 -20.43 11.15 6.24
C VAL A 154 -20.83 11.03 7.71
N SER A 155 -21.98 11.62 8.03
CA SER A 155 -22.66 11.53 9.30
C SER A 155 -22.88 10.05 9.68
N GLU A 156 -23.18 9.82 10.95
CA GLU A 156 -23.64 8.53 11.44
C GLU A 156 -24.65 7.90 10.47
N ILE A 157 -24.41 6.64 10.10
CA ILE A 157 -25.32 5.92 9.21
C ILE A 157 -26.33 5.20 10.10
N ASP A 158 -27.52 5.79 10.24
CA ASP A 158 -28.60 5.19 11.02
C ASP A 158 -28.77 3.70 10.69
N GLY A 159 -28.67 2.84 11.71
CA GLY A 159 -28.74 1.39 11.56
C GLY A 159 -27.41 0.67 11.32
N LEU A 160 -26.27 1.37 11.32
CA LEU A 160 -24.94 0.77 11.33
C LEU A 160 -24.09 1.35 12.46
N GLU A 161 -23.41 0.48 13.21
CA GLU A 161 -22.52 0.87 14.30
C GLU A 161 -21.16 1.34 13.76
N LEU A 162 -20.72 2.54 14.14
CA LEU A 162 -19.39 3.05 13.79
C LEU A 162 -18.31 2.33 14.61
N VAL A 163 -17.43 1.59 13.92
CA VAL A 163 -16.28 0.90 14.52
C VAL A 163 -15.09 1.84 14.66
N HIS A 164 -14.79 2.59 13.61
CA HIS A 164 -13.61 3.43 13.55
C HIS A 164 -13.80 4.58 12.58
N ARG A 165 -13.45 5.80 13.01
CA ARG A 165 -13.34 6.97 12.15
C ARG A 165 -11.87 7.36 12.00
N GLY A 166 -11.32 7.04 10.84
CA GLY A 166 -9.97 7.43 10.45
C GLY A 166 -9.94 8.82 9.81
N LYS A 167 -8.73 9.25 9.42
CA LYS A 167 -8.50 10.55 8.76
C LYS A 167 -9.40 10.75 7.53
N VAL A 168 -9.55 9.72 6.71
CA VAL A 168 -10.27 9.81 5.42
C VAL A 168 -11.34 8.75 5.21
N ARG A 169 -11.50 7.79 6.12
CA ARG A 169 -12.43 6.67 6.00
C ARG A 169 -13.17 6.43 7.32
N ASP A 170 -14.44 6.07 7.20
CA ASP A 170 -15.27 5.65 8.32
C ASP A 170 -15.61 4.17 8.10
N THR A 171 -15.51 3.35 9.14
CA THR A 171 -15.75 1.91 9.09
C THR A 171 -16.90 1.56 10.02
N TYR A 172 -17.90 0.85 9.49
CA TYR A 172 -19.10 0.47 10.22
C TYR A 172 -19.26 -1.05 10.26
N THR A 173 -19.83 -1.57 11.34
CA THR A 173 -20.21 -2.99 11.45
C THR A 173 -21.43 -3.25 10.58
N VAL A 174 -21.36 -4.28 9.75
CA VAL A 174 -22.53 -4.86 9.05
C VAL A 174 -23.03 -6.08 9.79
N ASP A 175 -22.11 -6.99 10.12
CA ASP A 175 -22.34 -8.16 10.96
C ASP A 175 -21.02 -8.64 11.59
N HIS A 176 -21.01 -9.87 12.11
CA HIS A 176 -19.83 -10.47 12.73
C HIS A 176 -18.63 -10.53 11.76
N ASP A 177 -18.86 -10.88 10.50
CA ASP A 177 -17.82 -11.20 9.53
C ASP A 177 -17.58 -10.08 8.52
N ARG A 178 -18.41 -9.04 8.50
CA ARG A 178 -18.39 -7.99 7.47
C ARG A 178 -18.43 -6.59 8.05
N LEU A 179 -17.71 -5.71 7.36
CA LEU A 179 -17.64 -4.28 7.62
C LEU A 179 -18.06 -3.51 6.36
N LEU A 180 -18.60 -2.32 6.57
CA LEU A 180 -18.80 -1.32 5.55
C LEU A 180 -17.72 -0.25 5.70
N MET A 181 -16.85 -0.13 4.71
CA MET A 181 -15.87 0.95 4.64
C MET A 181 -16.39 2.07 3.75
N VAL A 182 -16.44 3.29 4.26
CA VAL A 182 -16.89 4.47 3.53
C VAL A 182 -15.73 5.46 3.38
N ALA A 183 -15.31 5.69 2.14
CA ALA A 183 -14.32 6.70 1.80
C ALA A 183 -14.96 8.09 1.77
N SER A 184 -14.49 8.97 2.65
CA SER A 184 -14.93 10.36 2.71
C SER A 184 -14.16 11.24 1.70
N ASP A 185 -14.68 12.44 1.47
CA ASP A 185 -13.99 13.47 0.70
C ASP A 185 -12.98 14.26 1.55
N ARG A 186 -12.75 13.86 2.81
CA ARG A 186 -11.73 14.47 3.67
C ARG A 186 -10.34 14.24 3.08
N LEU A 187 -9.51 15.27 3.22
CA LEU A 187 -8.11 15.24 2.87
C LEU A 187 -7.26 15.47 4.12
N SER A 188 -6.14 14.77 4.22
CA SER A 188 -5.13 15.03 5.24
C SER A 188 -3.74 15.21 4.63
N ALA A 189 -2.94 16.08 5.22
CA ALA A 189 -1.51 16.20 4.95
C ALA A 189 -0.77 16.43 6.27
N PHE A 190 0.43 15.83 6.41
CA PHE A 190 1.21 15.86 7.64
C PHE A 190 0.38 15.51 8.88
N ASP A 191 -0.43 14.45 8.77
CA ASP A 191 -1.32 13.95 9.82
C ASP A 191 -2.47 14.87 10.29
N VAL A 192 -2.60 16.08 9.73
CA VAL A 192 -3.72 16.98 10.01
C VAL A 192 -4.77 16.89 8.91
N VAL A 193 -6.04 16.81 9.29
CA VAL A 193 -7.20 16.81 8.38
C VAL A 193 -7.58 18.26 8.05
N PHE A 194 -7.81 18.52 6.76
CA PHE A 194 -8.20 19.84 6.27
C PHE A 194 -9.70 20.10 6.52
N PRO A 195 -10.09 21.37 6.76
CA PRO A 195 -11.49 21.71 6.99
C PRO A 195 -12.34 21.53 5.73
N GLN A 196 -11.78 21.79 4.53
CA GLN A 196 -12.51 21.65 3.27
C GLN A 196 -12.32 20.24 2.66
N PRO A 197 -13.40 19.62 2.15
CA PRO A 197 -13.30 18.36 1.42
C PRO A 197 -12.78 18.57 -0.01
N ILE A 198 -12.29 17.50 -0.62
CA ILE A 198 -12.02 17.41 -2.05
C ILE A 198 -13.18 16.66 -2.70
N PRO A 199 -14.08 17.32 -3.45
CA PRO A 199 -15.25 16.66 -4.03
C PRO A 199 -14.86 15.43 -4.86
N ASP A 200 -15.69 14.39 -4.80
CA ASP A 200 -15.52 13.08 -5.45
C ASP A 200 -14.35 12.22 -4.97
N LYS A 201 -13.42 12.74 -4.15
CA LYS A 201 -12.22 12.02 -3.72
C LYS A 201 -12.56 10.64 -3.14
N GLY A 202 -13.50 10.56 -2.22
CA GLY A 202 -13.87 9.29 -1.59
C GLY A 202 -14.37 8.26 -2.60
N ALA A 203 -15.24 8.68 -3.53
CA ALA A 203 -15.78 7.82 -4.57
C ALA A 203 -14.70 7.34 -5.55
N VAL A 204 -13.78 8.22 -5.94
CA VAL A 204 -12.65 7.89 -6.82
C VAL A 204 -11.75 6.83 -6.16
N LEU A 205 -11.34 7.06 -4.92
CA LEU A 205 -10.45 6.15 -4.17
C LEU A 205 -11.07 4.78 -3.95
N ASN A 206 -12.37 4.75 -3.61
CA ASN A 206 -13.11 3.52 -3.39
C ASN A 206 -13.22 2.67 -4.68
N ARG A 207 -13.62 3.30 -5.80
CA ARG A 207 -13.74 2.60 -7.09
C ARG A 207 -12.38 2.16 -7.63
N LEU A 208 -11.34 2.97 -7.43
CA LEU A 208 -9.98 2.60 -7.83
C LEU A 208 -9.46 1.40 -7.03
N SER A 209 -9.68 1.39 -5.71
CA SER A 209 -9.30 0.25 -4.87
C SER A 209 -10.02 -1.03 -5.29
N ALA A 210 -11.33 -0.97 -5.53
CA ALA A 210 -12.10 -2.11 -6.05
C ALA A 210 -11.53 -2.65 -7.37
N TRP A 211 -11.23 -1.75 -8.31
CA TRP A 211 -10.64 -2.08 -9.60
C TRP A 211 -9.25 -2.76 -9.48
N TRP A 212 -8.45 -2.34 -8.50
CA TRP A 212 -7.16 -2.97 -8.19
C TRP A 212 -7.31 -4.32 -7.53
N PHE A 213 -8.22 -4.47 -6.56
CA PHE A 213 -8.49 -5.74 -5.91
C PHE A 213 -8.89 -6.81 -6.93
N GLU A 214 -9.72 -6.47 -7.90
CA GLU A 214 -10.11 -7.39 -8.99
C GLU A 214 -8.91 -7.80 -9.86
N ARG A 215 -8.04 -6.86 -10.21
CA ARG A 215 -6.88 -7.10 -11.09
C ARG A 215 -5.76 -7.88 -10.43
N LEU A 216 -5.61 -7.70 -9.13
CA LEU A 216 -4.53 -8.29 -8.35
C LEU A 216 -4.99 -9.50 -7.55
N ALA A 217 -6.24 -9.96 -7.75
CA ALA A 217 -6.84 -11.09 -7.03
C ALA A 217 -6.00 -12.38 -7.12
N SER A 218 -5.26 -12.59 -8.22
CA SER A 218 -4.38 -13.76 -8.36
C SER A 218 -3.15 -13.73 -7.46
N LEU A 219 -2.85 -12.60 -6.80
CA LEU A 219 -1.70 -12.42 -5.90
C LEU A 219 -2.04 -12.72 -4.43
N GLY A 220 -3.22 -13.30 -4.17
CA GLY A 220 -3.61 -13.87 -2.88
C GLY A 220 -4.85 -13.22 -2.27
N PRO A 221 -5.18 -13.59 -1.02
CA PRO A 221 -6.41 -13.15 -0.36
C PRO A 221 -6.47 -11.63 -0.16
N THR A 222 -7.70 -11.09 -0.22
CA THR A 222 -8.02 -9.70 0.08
C THR A 222 -9.29 -9.65 0.94
N HIS A 223 -9.53 -8.55 1.65
CA HIS A 223 -10.80 -8.34 2.36
C HIS A 223 -11.95 -7.90 1.44
N PHE A 224 -11.68 -7.65 0.15
CA PHE A 224 -12.63 -7.03 -0.76
C PHE A 224 -13.84 -7.92 -0.99
N GLY A 225 -15.03 -7.37 -0.73
CA GLY A 225 -16.30 -8.04 -0.99
C GLY A 225 -16.99 -7.49 -2.22
N SER A 226 -17.54 -6.27 -2.12
CA SER A 226 -18.29 -5.64 -3.21
C SER A 226 -18.43 -4.13 -3.03
N ILE A 227 -18.54 -3.41 -4.15
CA ILE A 227 -18.99 -2.00 -4.22
C ILE A 227 -20.34 -1.84 -4.91
N ARG A 228 -21.01 -2.95 -5.30
CA ARG A 228 -22.31 -2.88 -5.99
C ARG A 228 -23.37 -2.49 -4.98
N THR A 229 -24.20 -1.50 -5.31
CA THR A 229 -25.29 -1.02 -4.43
C THR A 229 -26.18 -2.14 -3.92
N ALA A 230 -26.49 -3.13 -4.78
CA ALA A 230 -27.34 -4.27 -4.43
C ALA A 230 -26.74 -5.22 -3.37
N ASP A 231 -25.43 -5.17 -3.14
CA ASP A 231 -24.74 -5.99 -2.12
C ASP A 231 -24.54 -5.23 -0.79
N LEU A 232 -24.67 -3.90 -0.81
CA LEU A 232 -24.52 -3.08 0.40
C LEU A 232 -25.68 -3.32 1.37
N PRO A 233 -25.47 -3.16 2.69
CA PRO A 233 -26.57 -3.19 3.65
C PRO A 233 -27.58 -2.07 3.35
N GLU A 234 -28.85 -2.28 3.65
CA GLU A 234 -29.93 -1.34 3.29
C GLU A 234 -29.66 0.11 3.73
N PRO A 235 -29.17 0.39 4.96
CA PRO A 235 -28.81 1.76 5.36
C PRO A 235 -27.75 2.46 4.49
N ALA A 236 -26.94 1.69 3.76
CA ALA A 236 -25.88 2.18 2.91
C ALA A 236 -26.28 2.34 1.43
N ARG A 237 -27.52 1.99 1.06
CA ARG A 237 -28.03 2.10 -0.32
C ARG A 237 -28.59 3.49 -0.65
N ARG A 238 -27.93 4.53 -0.14
CA ARG A 238 -28.35 5.93 -0.28
C ARG A 238 -27.43 6.67 -1.26
N PRO A 239 -27.93 7.65 -2.05
CA PRO A 239 -27.15 8.31 -3.11
C PRO A 239 -25.79 8.84 -2.65
N GLU A 240 -25.71 9.38 -1.45
CA GLU A 240 -24.48 9.96 -0.87
C GLU A 240 -23.42 8.91 -0.51
N LEU A 241 -23.80 7.64 -0.36
CA LEU A 241 -22.91 6.52 -0.02
C LEU A 241 -22.55 5.65 -1.23
N ILE A 242 -23.34 5.71 -2.30
CA ILE A 242 -23.15 4.92 -3.50
C ILE A 242 -21.82 5.30 -4.19
N GLY A 243 -21.03 4.27 -4.51
CA GLY A 243 -19.75 4.43 -5.20
C GLY A 243 -18.58 4.87 -4.30
N ARG A 244 -18.84 5.33 -3.07
CA ARG A 244 -17.80 5.61 -2.06
C ARG A 244 -17.77 4.61 -0.90
N SER A 245 -18.66 3.63 -0.92
CA SER A 245 -18.74 2.55 0.08
C SER A 245 -18.32 1.21 -0.50
N MET A 246 -17.73 0.37 0.34
CA MET A 246 -17.29 -0.98 0.02
C MET A 246 -17.64 -1.92 1.17
N LEU A 247 -18.31 -3.03 0.83
CA LEU A 247 -18.47 -4.15 1.74
C LEU A 247 -17.18 -4.96 1.75
N VAL A 248 -16.62 -5.18 2.93
CA VAL A 248 -15.38 -5.93 3.13
C VAL A 248 -15.57 -7.01 4.19
N ARG A 249 -14.73 -8.03 4.15
CA ARG A 249 -14.58 -9.00 5.23
C ARG A 249 -13.86 -8.35 6.41
N ARG A 250 -14.32 -8.62 7.63
CA ARG A 250 -13.64 -8.23 8.85
C ARG A 250 -12.29 -8.96 8.92
N ALA A 251 -11.24 -8.21 9.22
CA ALA A 251 -9.89 -8.73 9.39
C ALA A 251 -9.33 -8.27 10.73
N GLU A 252 -8.53 -9.13 11.37
CA GLU A 252 -7.66 -8.70 12.47
C GLU A 252 -6.43 -8.03 11.86
N ARG A 253 -6.28 -6.72 12.05
CA ARG A 253 -5.22 -5.92 11.44
C ARG A 253 -3.85 -6.40 11.93
N ILE A 254 -2.89 -6.50 11.02
CA ILE A 254 -1.47 -6.58 11.35
C ILE A 254 -0.93 -5.15 11.44
N ASP A 255 -0.41 -4.76 12.60
CA ASP A 255 0.01 -3.38 12.91
C ASP A 255 1.37 -3.00 12.29
N ALA A 256 1.47 -3.19 10.97
CA ALA A 256 2.63 -2.84 10.17
C ALA A 256 2.20 -2.23 8.83
N GLU A 257 2.76 -1.07 8.50
CA GLU A 257 2.63 -0.48 7.18
C GLU A 257 3.66 -1.10 6.23
N CYS A 258 3.17 -1.79 5.20
CA CYS A 258 4.01 -2.54 4.26
C CYS A 258 4.34 -1.67 3.04
N ILE A 259 5.34 -0.79 3.19
CA ILE A 259 5.74 0.16 2.14
C ILE A 259 6.72 -0.51 1.17
N VAL A 260 6.47 -0.36 -0.13
CA VAL A 260 7.39 -0.75 -1.20
C VAL A 260 7.75 0.47 -2.05
N ARG A 261 9.04 0.60 -2.35
CA ARG A 261 9.60 1.72 -3.11
C ARG A 261 10.33 1.17 -4.33
N GLY A 262 9.99 1.62 -5.53
CA GLY A 262 10.82 1.40 -6.71
C GLY A 262 11.57 2.66 -7.16
N TYR A 263 11.27 3.81 -6.55
CA TYR A 263 11.94 5.08 -6.80
C TYR A 263 12.27 5.77 -5.47
N LEU A 264 13.33 6.56 -5.47
CA LEU A 264 13.82 7.23 -4.28
C LEU A 264 13.16 8.59 -4.08
N ALA A 265 12.16 8.68 -3.20
CA ALA A 265 11.43 9.91 -2.94
C ALA A 265 10.95 10.01 -1.48
N GLY A 266 10.50 11.20 -1.07
CA GLY A 266 9.91 11.44 0.25
C GLY A 266 10.85 11.09 1.41
N SER A 267 10.32 10.39 2.42
CA SER A 267 11.13 9.95 3.58
C SER A 267 12.30 9.06 3.17
N GLY A 268 12.14 8.20 2.15
CA GLY A 268 13.24 7.38 1.64
C GLY A 268 14.39 8.20 1.07
N TRP A 269 14.10 9.30 0.37
CA TRP A 269 15.13 10.23 -0.11
C TRP A 269 15.85 10.93 1.04
N THR A 270 15.10 11.33 2.07
CA THR A 270 15.65 11.97 3.27
C THR A 270 16.59 11.03 4.04
N ASP A 271 16.20 9.77 4.20
CA ASP A 271 17.03 8.75 4.86
C ASP A 271 18.30 8.43 4.05
N TYR A 272 18.17 8.35 2.73
CA TYR A 272 19.32 8.16 1.84
C TYR A 272 20.32 9.31 1.92
N LEU A 273 19.87 10.56 1.89
CA LEU A 273 20.76 11.73 2.05
C LEU A 273 21.51 11.71 3.39
N ARG A 274 20.86 11.21 4.44
CA ARG A 274 21.43 11.15 5.79
C ARG A 274 22.49 10.07 5.95
N ALA A 275 22.24 8.87 5.43
CA ALA A 275 23.04 7.68 5.77
C ALA A 275 23.34 6.73 4.59
N GLY A 276 22.80 7.00 3.40
CA GLY A 276 22.85 6.07 2.27
C GLY A 276 22.06 4.78 2.49
N VAL A 277 21.16 4.77 3.48
CA VAL A 277 20.39 3.59 3.92
C VAL A 277 18.91 3.97 3.99
N VAL A 278 18.03 3.10 3.46
CA VAL A 278 16.57 3.30 3.48
C VAL A 278 15.89 2.04 3.96
N GLY A 279 15.18 2.08 5.10
CA GLY A 279 14.51 0.90 5.67
C GLY A 279 15.44 -0.31 5.88
N GLY A 280 16.71 -0.06 6.23
CA GLY A 280 17.75 -1.09 6.39
C GLY A 280 18.51 -1.46 5.10
N HIS A 281 18.09 -0.97 3.93
CA HIS A 281 18.76 -1.23 2.66
C HIS A 281 19.85 -0.20 2.39
N ARG A 282 21.11 -0.62 2.30
CA ARG A 282 22.19 0.23 1.82
C ARG A 282 22.06 0.40 0.31
N LEU A 283 21.85 1.63 -0.14
CA LEU A 283 21.68 1.94 -1.55
C LEU A 283 23.02 2.36 -2.20
N PRO A 284 23.17 2.20 -3.52
CA PRO A 284 24.36 2.68 -4.24
C PRO A 284 24.61 4.18 -4.00
N PRO A 285 25.88 4.63 -3.97
CA PRO A 285 26.20 6.05 -3.87
C PRO A 285 25.80 6.80 -5.17
N GLY A 286 25.58 8.10 -5.07
CA GLY A 286 25.35 8.97 -6.23
C GLY A 286 23.91 8.96 -6.79
N LEU A 287 22.96 8.35 -6.08
CA LEU A 287 21.54 8.46 -6.44
C LEU A 287 21.05 9.89 -6.17
N ARG A 288 20.12 10.33 -7.01
CA ARG A 288 19.43 11.61 -6.97
C ARG A 288 17.98 11.38 -6.53
N GLU A 289 17.31 12.46 -6.15
CA GLU A 289 15.87 12.42 -5.92
C GLU A 289 15.14 11.89 -7.15
N ALA A 290 14.12 11.06 -6.92
CA ALA A 290 13.35 10.38 -7.95
C ALA A 290 14.14 9.42 -8.85
N ASP A 291 15.39 9.05 -8.55
CA ASP A 291 16.06 7.96 -9.28
C ASP A 291 15.29 6.63 -9.08
N ARG A 292 15.22 5.84 -10.15
CA ARG A 292 14.71 4.47 -10.09
C ARG A 292 15.71 3.60 -9.32
N LEU A 293 15.21 2.82 -8.38
CA LEU A 293 16.03 1.86 -7.64
C LEU A 293 16.34 0.64 -8.53
N PRO A 294 17.50 -0.03 -8.33
CA PRO A 294 17.85 -1.23 -9.08
C PRO A 294 16.79 -2.33 -8.97
N GLU A 295 16.21 -2.48 -7.77
CA GLU A 295 15.07 -3.35 -7.49
C GLU A 295 14.13 -2.65 -6.50
N PRO A 296 12.82 -2.97 -6.51
CA PRO A 296 11.92 -2.47 -5.49
C PRO A 296 12.33 -2.98 -4.10
N ILE A 297 12.40 -2.07 -3.13
CA ILE A 297 12.75 -2.39 -1.75
C ILE A 297 11.52 -2.34 -0.85
N PHE A 298 11.45 -3.28 0.09
CA PHE A 298 10.45 -3.30 1.16
C PHE A 298 10.98 -2.58 2.39
N THR A 299 10.27 -1.53 2.83
CA THR A 299 10.67 -0.62 3.92
C THR A 299 9.52 -0.47 4.91
N PRO A 300 9.28 -1.47 5.78
CA PRO A 300 8.13 -1.46 6.68
C PRO A 300 8.21 -0.32 7.71
N SER A 301 7.06 0.13 8.19
CA SER A 301 6.95 0.98 9.39
C SER A 301 5.96 0.41 10.39
N THR A 302 6.09 0.79 11.65
CA THR A 302 5.02 0.56 12.63
C THR A 302 3.76 1.31 12.22
N LYS A 303 2.62 0.83 12.68
CA LYS A 303 1.36 1.57 12.61
C LYS A 303 0.98 2.01 14.01
N ALA A 304 1.13 3.29 14.32
CA ALA A 304 0.81 3.81 15.64
C ALA A 304 -0.63 4.34 15.69
N ASP A 305 -1.41 3.93 16.70
CA ASP A 305 -2.75 4.51 16.93
C ASP A 305 -2.64 5.94 17.50
N ILE A 306 -1.52 6.26 18.16
CA ILE A 306 -1.17 7.59 18.71
C ILE A 306 0.32 7.83 18.43
N GLY A 307 0.65 8.95 17.76
CA GLY A 307 2.03 9.30 17.38
C GLY A 307 2.26 9.23 15.86
N HIS A 308 3.52 9.11 15.45
CA HIS A 308 3.91 8.97 14.04
C HIS A 308 4.38 7.54 13.76
N ASP A 309 4.12 7.07 12.55
CA ASP A 309 4.64 5.80 12.07
C ASP A 309 6.17 5.88 11.94
N GLU A 310 6.86 4.87 12.48
CA GLU A 310 8.33 4.81 12.48
C GLU A 310 8.81 3.73 11.54
N THR A 311 9.75 4.06 10.65
CA THR A 311 10.40 3.06 9.79
C THR A 311 11.12 2.02 10.65
N ILE A 312 10.78 0.74 10.47
CA ILE A 312 11.39 -0.38 11.18
C ILE A 312 12.22 -1.25 10.24
N THR A 313 13.10 -2.06 10.84
CA THR A 313 13.87 -3.05 10.10
C THR A 313 13.04 -4.29 9.84
N ARG A 314 13.47 -5.11 8.87
CA ARG A 314 12.88 -6.44 8.62
C ARG A 314 12.98 -7.37 9.84
N ALA A 315 14.09 -7.26 10.59
CA ALA A 315 14.28 -8.03 11.81
C ALA A 315 13.25 -7.63 12.86
N SER A 316 13.04 -6.32 13.07
CA SER A 316 12.02 -5.80 13.97
C SER A 316 10.61 -6.21 13.56
N LEU A 317 10.29 -6.19 12.25
CA LEU A 317 9.01 -6.71 11.76
C LEU A 317 8.86 -8.21 12.08
N ALA A 318 9.90 -9.02 11.85
CA ALA A 318 9.89 -10.45 12.15
C ALA A 318 9.74 -10.75 13.65
N GLU A 319 10.30 -9.91 14.52
CA GLU A 319 10.07 -9.98 15.97
C GLU A 319 8.62 -9.68 16.34
N MET A 320 7.96 -8.74 15.64
CA MET A 320 6.58 -8.35 15.88
C MET A 320 5.56 -9.41 15.41
N VAL A 321 5.73 -9.94 14.20
CA VAL A 321 4.70 -10.77 13.55
C VAL A 321 5.11 -12.23 13.32
N GLY A 322 6.35 -12.58 13.67
CA GLY A 322 6.96 -13.86 13.34
C GLY A 322 7.65 -13.86 11.98
N GLY A 323 8.73 -14.64 11.85
CA GLY A 323 9.59 -14.64 10.67
C GLY A 323 8.89 -15.09 9.38
N GLU A 324 8.01 -16.09 9.44
CA GLU A 324 7.26 -16.58 8.28
C GLU A 324 6.28 -15.52 7.76
N VAL A 325 5.56 -14.86 8.67
CA VAL A 325 4.59 -13.81 8.32
C VAL A 325 5.31 -12.59 7.76
N ALA A 326 6.41 -12.15 8.39
CA ALA A 326 7.20 -11.03 7.88
C ALA A 326 7.72 -11.28 6.45
N ALA A 327 8.16 -12.50 6.16
CA ALA A 327 8.56 -12.90 4.81
C ALA A 327 7.39 -12.89 3.82
N GLU A 328 6.21 -13.39 4.24
CA GLU A 328 5.00 -13.34 3.40
C GLU A 328 4.59 -11.89 3.09
N LEU A 329 4.55 -11.01 4.10
CA LEU A 329 4.22 -9.60 3.94
C LEU A 329 5.14 -8.92 2.93
N GLU A 330 6.45 -9.14 3.04
CA GLU A 330 7.42 -8.61 2.10
C GLU A 330 7.16 -9.14 0.67
N GLN A 331 7.08 -10.46 0.51
CA GLN A 331 6.95 -11.09 -0.80
C GLN A 331 5.68 -10.63 -1.51
N ARG A 332 4.55 -10.61 -0.78
CA ARG A 332 3.26 -10.17 -1.33
C ARG A 332 3.26 -8.68 -1.64
N SER A 333 3.84 -7.84 -0.79
CA SER A 333 3.94 -6.40 -1.05
C SER A 333 4.76 -6.12 -2.31
N ILE A 334 5.91 -6.77 -2.48
CA ILE A 334 6.75 -6.61 -3.67
C ILE A 334 6.03 -7.12 -4.93
N ALA A 335 5.31 -8.24 -4.84
CA ALA A 335 4.55 -8.78 -5.96
C ALA A 335 3.40 -7.84 -6.39
N LEU A 336 2.62 -7.33 -5.43
CA LEU A 336 1.56 -6.36 -5.65
C LEU A 336 2.11 -5.06 -6.26
N TYR A 337 3.20 -4.53 -5.70
CA TYR A 337 3.87 -3.35 -6.24
C TYR A 337 4.34 -3.55 -7.68
N ARG A 338 5.02 -4.67 -7.98
CA ARG A 338 5.53 -4.95 -9.34
C ARG A 338 4.39 -5.04 -10.36
N ALA A 339 3.29 -5.72 -10.02
CA ALA A 339 2.12 -5.82 -10.88
C ALA A 339 1.45 -4.45 -11.09
N GLY A 340 1.26 -3.69 -10.01
CA GLY A 340 0.70 -2.34 -10.05
C GLY A 340 1.56 -1.37 -10.87
N ALA A 341 2.88 -1.40 -10.68
CA ALA A 341 3.83 -0.58 -11.41
C ALA A 341 3.82 -0.89 -12.91
N ALA A 342 3.77 -2.17 -13.30
CA ALA A 342 3.68 -2.56 -14.70
C ALA A 342 2.38 -2.06 -15.37
N ILE A 343 1.25 -2.14 -14.67
CA ILE A 343 -0.04 -1.62 -15.16
C ILE A 343 0.00 -0.09 -15.29
N ALA A 344 0.54 0.61 -14.29
CA ALA A 344 0.69 2.07 -14.31
C ALA A 344 1.60 2.53 -15.46
N GLU A 345 2.74 1.85 -15.67
CA GLU A 345 3.70 2.17 -16.74
C GLU A 345 3.06 2.06 -18.12
N ALA A 346 2.21 1.05 -18.34
CA ALA A 346 1.50 0.85 -19.59
C ALA A 346 0.56 2.00 -19.98
N VAL A 347 0.14 2.82 -19.01
CA VAL A 347 -0.73 4.00 -19.22
C VAL A 347 -0.01 5.33 -19.00
N GLY A 348 1.33 5.31 -18.98
CA GLY A 348 2.16 6.52 -18.86
C GLY A 348 2.22 7.10 -17.45
N LEU A 349 2.07 6.27 -16.42
CA LEU A 349 2.24 6.64 -15.02
C LEU A 349 3.44 5.90 -14.41
N VAL A 350 4.21 6.58 -13.57
CA VAL A 350 5.25 5.97 -12.74
C VAL A 350 4.70 5.76 -11.33
N LEU A 351 4.67 4.51 -10.86
CA LEU A 351 4.38 4.19 -9.46
C LEU A 351 5.68 4.24 -8.65
N ALA A 352 5.93 5.36 -7.99
CA ALA A 352 7.19 5.58 -7.27
C ALA A 352 7.32 4.72 -6.02
N ASP A 353 6.28 4.76 -5.18
CA ASP A 353 6.13 3.94 -3.99
C ASP A 353 4.64 3.74 -3.65
N THR A 354 4.37 2.78 -2.79
CA THR A 354 3.03 2.50 -2.27
C THR A 354 3.10 1.88 -0.89
N LYS A 355 2.01 2.01 -0.13
CA LYS A 355 1.80 1.35 1.15
C LYS A 355 0.66 0.35 1.04
N PHE A 356 0.90 -0.88 1.49
CA PHE A 356 -0.14 -1.87 1.75
C PHE A 356 -0.37 -2.05 3.25
N GLU A 357 -1.57 -2.48 3.61
CA GLU A 357 -1.88 -3.03 4.92
C GLU A 357 -2.40 -4.45 4.78
N PHE A 358 -2.14 -5.26 5.79
CA PHE A 358 -2.55 -6.65 5.83
C PHE A 358 -3.31 -6.96 7.12
N GLY A 359 -4.10 -8.01 7.08
CA GLY A 359 -4.80 -8.53 8.24
C GLY A 359 -5.07 -10.02 8.11
N TRP A 360 -5.43 -10.64 9.22
CA TRP A 360 -5.82 -12.04 9.29
C TRP A 360 -7.31 -12.19 8.99
N ILE A 361 -7.61 -13.09 8.06
CA ILE A 361 -8.97 -13.52 7.72
C ILE A 361 -8.96 -15.04 7.62
N ASP A 362 -9.72 -15.72 8.47
CA ASP A 362 -9.75 -17.19 8.56
C ASP A 362 -8.35 -17.83 8.70
N GLY A 363 -7.47 -17.19 9.49
CA GLY A 363 -6.09 -17.66 9.69
C GLY A 363 -5.16 -17.46 8.48
N ARG A 364 -5.56 -16.66 7.48
CA ARG A 364 -4.74 -16.31 6.31
C ARG A 364 -4.45 -14.83 6.27
N VAL A 365 -3.24 -14.47 5.85
CA VAL A 365 -2.88 -13.09 5.56
C VAL A 365 -3.67 -12.62 4.33
N ALA A 366 -4.35 -11.50 4.45
CA ALA A 366 -5.10 -10.86 3.37
C ALA A 366 -4.70 -9.40 3.23
N VAL A 367 -4.68 -8.90 2.00
CA VAL A 367 -4.55 -7.45 1.78
C VAL A 367 -5.84 -6.79 2.22
N ILE A 368 -5.72 -5.76 3.04
CA ILE A 368 -6.85 -4.97 3.55
C ILE A 368 -6.70 -3.52 3.12
N ASP A 369 -7.48 -2.64 3.74
CA ASP A 369 -7.41 -1.19 3.54
C ASP A 369 -7.72 -0.75 2.10
N GLU A 370 -7.10 0.33 1.62
CA GLU A 370 -7.14 0.73 0.22
C GLU A 370 -5.87 0.25 -0.51
N VAL A 371 -5.96 0.08 -1.83
CA VAL A 371 -4.86 -0.48 -2.62
C VAL A 371 -4.56 0.41 -3.81
N LEU A 372 -3.28 0.82 -3.94
CA LEU A 372 -2.72 1.51 -5.10
C LEU A 372 -3.50 2.77 -5.53
N THR A 373 -3.97 3.52 -4.55
CA THR A 373 -4.66 4.81 -4.75
C THR A 373 -3.68 5.99 -4.67
N PRO A 374 -4.04 7.20 -5.13
CA PRO A 374 -3.24 8.39 -4.87
C PRO A 374 -3.18 8.81 -3.38
N ASP A 375 -3.97 8.21 -2.49
CA ASP A 375 -3.86 8.45 -1.05
C ASP A 375 -2.80 7.56 -0.39
N SER A 376 -2.57 6.36 -0.95
CA SER A 376 -1.65 5.31 -0.47
C SER A 376 -0.36 5.18 -1.29
N SER A 377 -0.29 5.86 -2.44
CA SER A 377 0.77 5.68 -3.43
C SER A 377 1.20 6.97 -4.08
N ARG A 378 2.44 7.01 -4.54
CA ARG A 378 2.96 8.11 -5.35
C ARG A 378 2.91 7.79 -6.85
N PHE A 379 2.10 8.55 -7.58
CA PHE A 379 1.97 8.43 -9.03
C PHE A 379 2.51 9.68 -9.73
N TRP A 380 3.49 9.51 -10.60
CA TRP A 380 4.05 10.60 -11.41
C TRP A 380 3.66 10.46 -12.88
N ASP A 381 3.57 11.59 -13.57
CA ASP A 381 3.44 11.62 -15.03
C ASP A 381 4.76 11.18 -15.67
N ALA A 382 4.77 10.02 -16.35
CA ALA A 382 5.96 9.50 -16.99
C ALA A 382 6.54 10.45 -18.05
N ALA A 383 5.70 11.28 -18.68
CA ALA A 383 6.13 12.25 -19.67
C ALA A 383 6.88 13.45 -19.07
N ARG A 384 6.73 13.69 -17.76
CA ARG A 384 7.34 14.81 -17.03
C ARG A 384 8.36 14.36 -15.99
N TYR A 385 8.42 13.06 -15.71
CA TYR A 385 9.36 12.45 -14.79
C TYR A 385 10.81 12.66 -15.26
N GLN A 386 11.63 13.22 -14.38
CA GLN A 386 13.07 13.35 -14.56
C GLN A 386 13.77 13.13 -13.21
N PRO A 387 14.79 12.26 -13.15
CA PRO A 387 15.63 12.17 -11.97
C PRO A 387 16.30 13.50 -11.60
N GLY A 388 16.51 13.71 -10.30
CA GLY A 388 17.02 14.94 -9.71
C GLY A 388 15.97 16.04 -9.55
N THR A 389 14.68 15.71 -9.67
CA THR A 389 13.56 16.65 -9.49
C THR A 389 12.54 16.09 -8.50
N SER A 390 11.62 16.93 -8.01
CA SER A 390 10.36 16.48 -7.39
C SER A 390 9.30 16.40 -8.51
N PRO A 391 9.00 15.19 -9.03
CA PRO A 391 8.17 15.08 -10.24
C PRO A 391 6.72 15.52 -9.96
N PRO A 392 6.02 16.11 -10.96
CA PRO A 392 4.61 16.43 -10.82
C PRO A 392 3.81 15.18 -10.45
N SER A 393 3.12 15.25 -9.31
CA SER A 393 2.38 14.13 -8.77
C SER A 393 0.87 14.25 -8.93
N TYR A 394 0.22 13.08 -9.09
CA TYR A 394 -1.23 12.90 -9.02
C TYR A 394 -1.75 12.65 -7.59
N ASP A 395 -0.85 12.57 -6.60
CA ASP A 395 -1.17 12.27 -5.21
C ASP A 395 -1.26 13.53 -4.30
N LYS A 396 -1.34 13.30 -2.98
CA LYS A 396 -1.37 14.33 -1.93
C LYS A 396 -0.21 15.34 -1.98
N GLN A 397 0.86 15.06 -2.71
CA GLN A 397 2.03 15.93 -2.84
C GLN A 397 1.66 17.31 -3.37
N TYR A 398 0.66 17.42 -4.25
CA TYR A 398 0.21 18.73 -4.74
C TYR A 398 -0.24 19.67 -3.60
N VAL A 399 -1.04 19.15 -2.65
CA VAL A 399 -1.48 19.93 -1.49
C VAL A 399 -0.33 20.13 -0.51
N ARG A 400 0.53 19.13 -0.30
CA ARG A 400 1.74 19.25 0.56
C ARG A 400 2.66 20.36 0.08
N ASP A 401 2.89 20.45 -1.22
CA ASP A 401 3.74 21.48 -1.83
C ASP A 401 3.12 22.86 -1.66
N PHE A 402 1.81 23.00 -1.91
CA PHE A 402 1.08 24.25 -1.72
C PHE A 402 1.18 24.76 -0.27
N VAL A 403 0.84 23.94 0.72
CA VAL A 403 0.83 24.38 2.12
C VAL A 403 2.24 24.59 2.68
N THR A 404 3.24 23.86 2.15
CA THR A 404 4.65 24.11 2.49
C THR A 404 5.11 25.45 1.93
N ALA A 405 4.77 25.76 0.67
CA ALA A 405 5.09 27.04 0.06
C ALA A 405 4.35 28.22 0.74
N ALA A 406 3.14 27.98 1.26
CA ALA A 406 2.39 28.93 2.07
C ALA A 406 2.96 29.13 3.49
N GLY A 407 4.00 28.37 3.88
CA GLY A 407 4.68 28.51 5.17
C GLY A 407 3.96 27.87 6.35
N TRP A 408 3.03 26.94 6.12
CA TRP A 408 2.36 26.23 7.21
C TRP A 408 3.36 25.37 7.99
N ASN A 409 3.30 25.48 9.33
CA ASN A 409 4.18 24.77 10.26
C ASN A 409 3.84 23.28 10.44
N ARG A 410 2.81 22.77 9.74
CA ARG A 410 2.33 21.37 9.80
C ARG A 410 1.61 21.01 11.09
N GLU A 411 1.30 21.99 11.92
CA GLU A 411 0.55 21.80 13.17
C GLU A 411 -0.93 22.20 12.99
N PRO A 412 -1.86 21.58 13.73
CA PRO A 412 -3.26 21.99 13.71
C PRO A 412 -3.48 23.44 14.18
N PRO A 413 -4.51 24.14 13.66
CA PRO A 413 -5.40 23.69 12.58
C PRO A 413 -4.71 23.75 11.19
N ALA A 414 -5.14 22.88 10.28
CA ALA A 414 -4.73 22.98 8.89
C ALA A 414 -5.26 24.28 8.26
N PRO A 415 -4.49 24.92 7.35
CA PRO A 415 -4.93 26.14 6.68
C PRO A 415 -6.09 25.85 5.72
N GLU A 416 -6.87 26.88 5.41
CA GLU A 416 -7.88 26.80 4.35
C GLU A 416 -7.21 26.64 2.97
N LEU A 417 -7.79 25.79 2.14
CA LEU A 417 -7.37 25.60 0.75
C LEU A 417 -8.17 26.53 -0.19
N PRO A 418 -7.50 27.30 -1.07
CA PRO A 418 -8.19 28.01 -2.14
C PRO A 418 -8.94 27.05 -3.08
N ASP A 419 -10.04 27.52 -3.68
CA ASP A 419 -10.86 26.72 -4.60
C ASP A 419 -10.04 26.12 -5.77
N GLU A 420 -9.04 26.84 -6.26
CA GLU A 420 -8.14 26.37 -7.32
C GLU A 420 -7.29 25.17 -6.88
N VAL A 421 -6.89 25.12 -5.61
CA VAL A 421 -6.14 23.99 -5.04
C VAL A 421 -7.07 22.81 -4.83
N ILE A 422 -8.31 23.03 -4.39
CA ILE A 422 -9.34 21.99 -4.25
C ILE A 422 -9.64 21.38 -5.62
N ALA A 423 -9.94 22.20 -6.63
CA ALA A 423 -10.21 21.77 -8.00
C ALA A 423 -9.00 21.07 -8.62
N GLY A 424 -7.80 21.66 -8.51
CA GLY A 424 -6.57 21.06 -9.03
C GLY A 424 -6.20 19.75 -8.34
N THR A 425 -6.57 19.59 -7.07
CA THR A 425 -6.45 18.32 -6.35
C THR A 425 -7.43 17.31 -6.93
N ARG A 426 -8.72 17.61 -6.96
CA ARG A 426 -9.77 16.75 -7.54
C ARG A 426 -9.39 16.28 -8.95
N ASP A 427 -8.98 17.18 -9.83
CA ASP A 427 -8.61 16.87 -11.22
C ASP A 427 -7.47 15.85 -11.32
N ARG A 428 -6.53 15.85 -10.37
CA ARG A 428 -5.44 14.86 -10.33
C ARG A 428 -5.95 13.47 -9.95
N TYR A 429 -6.82 13.36 -8.95
CA TYR A 429 -7.45 12.08 -8.58
C TYR A 429 -8.26 11.52 -9.75
N LEU A 430 -9.03 12.37 -10.44
CA LEU A 430 -9.78 11.99 -11.63
C LEU A 430 -8.87 11.52 -12.75
N GLN A 431 -7.82 12.27 -13.08
CA GLN A 431 -6.87 11.86 -14.12
C GLN A 431 -6.16 10.54 -13.81
N ALA A 432 -5.76 10.33 -12.55
CA ALA A 432 -5.17 9.05 -12.14
C ALA A 432 -6.15 7.89 -12.34
N TYR A 433 -7.40 8.06 -11.88
CA TYR A 433 -8.46 7.07 -12.07
C TYR A 433 -8.70 6.77 -13.55
N GLU A 434 -8.91 7.79 -14.37
CA GLU A 434 -9.25 7.61 -15.79
C GLU A 434 -8.11 6.96 -16.57
N ARG A 435 -6.86 7.34 -16.29
CA ARG A 435 -5.69 6.73 -16.94
C ARG A 435 -5.51 5.27 -16.52
N LEU A 436 -5.55 4.98 -15.22
CA LEU A 436 -5.36 3.61 -14.71
C LEU A 436 -6.48 2.70 -15.18
N THR A 437 -7.73 3.14 -15.07
CA THR A 437 -8.90 2.31 -15.36
C THR A 437 -9.28 2.27 -16.84
N GLY A 438 -8.83 3.25 -17.63
CA GLY A 438 -9.29 3.47 -19.00
C GLY A 438 -10.75 3.92 -19.08
N THR A 439 -11.38 4.28 -17.96
CA THR A 439 -12.81 4.61 -17.85
C THR A 439 -12.97 6.07 -17.48
N ALA A 440 -13.74 6.83 -18.27
CA ALA A 440 -14.04 8.23 -17.97
C ALA A 440 -14.81 8.37 -16.65
N TRP A 441 -14.48 9.37 -15.85
CA TRP A 441 -15.15 9.63 -14.59
C TRP A 441 -16.61 10.04 -14.81
N ARG A 442 -17.50 9.38 -14.08
CA ARG A 442 -18.90 9.77 -13.95
C ARG A 442 -19.29 9.75 -12.47
N PRO A 443 -19.78 10.86 -11.92
CA PRO A 443 -20.39 10.86 -10.59
C PRO A 443 -21.50 9.81 -10.51
N ALA A 444 -21.75 9.27 -9.32
CA ALA A 444 -22.91 8.40 -9.13
C ALA A 444 -24.19 9.21 -9.39
N GLU A 445 -25.21 8.59 -10.00
CA GLU A 445 -26.51 9.25 -10.13
C GLU A 445 -27.04 9.63 -8.73
N GLY A 446 -27.35 10.91 -8.51
CA GLY A 446 -27.86 11.43 -7.24
C GLY A 446 -26.82 12.01 -6.27
N SER A 447 -25.54 12.14 -6.64
CA SER A 447 -24.50 12.78 -5.80
C SER A 447 -24.42 14.32 -5.94
N ALA A 448 -25.55 15.00 -6.18
CA ALA A 448 -25.61 16.45 -6.44
C ALA A 448 -25.89 17.25 -5.16
#